data_AF-A0A939DDX5-F1
#
_entry.id   AF-A0A939DDX5-F1
#
_cell.length_a   1.000
_cell.length_b   1.000
_cell.length_c   1.000
_cell.angle_alpha   90.00
_cell.angle_beta   90.00
_cell.angle_gamma   90.00
#
_symmetry.space_group_name_H-M   'P 1'
#
loop_
_entity.id
_entity.type
_entity.pdbx_description
1 polymer ?
#
loop_
_entity_poly.entity_id
_entity_poly.type
_entity_poly.pdbx_seq_one_letter_code
_entity_poly.pdbx_strand_id
1 'polypeptide(L)'
;MAQKIAPFHVFWTVLHCNRISYNALDLKNLSISQGNYHDTLIQALSRNGTGVATALRETRFAAAVAGFAELLRGGKYSGDWDYDKALELAQENRGDDPYGYRSELVQLIRKAEIAAGM
;
A
#
# COMPACT_ATOMS: atom_id res chain seq x y z
N MET A 1 -30.21 -36.09 -45.41
CA MET A 1 -29.15 -35.94 -46.44
C MET A 1 -28.51 -34.57 -46.25
N ALA A 2 -27.42 -34.52 -45.50
CA ALA A 2 -26.06 -34.38 -46.04
C ALA A 2 -25.68 -32.93 -46.41
N GLN A 3 -25.42 -32.14 -45.36
CA GLN A 3 -24.14 -31.45 -45.11
C GLN A 3 -23.23 -31.18 -46.32
N LYS A 4 -23.05 -29.90 -46.65
CA LYS A 4 -21.84 -29.42 -47.35
C LYS A 4 -21.28 -28.21 -46.60
N ILE A 5 -20.35 -28.51 -45.70
CA ILE A 5 -19.51 -27.56 -44.97
C ILE A 5 -18.40 -27.11 -45.90
N ALA A 6 -18.18 -25.81 -46.02
CA ALA A 6 -16.94 -25.21 -46.52
C ALA A 6 -16.58 -23.99 -45.64
N PRO A 7 -15.28 -23.75 -45.37
CA PRO A 7 -14.82 -23.48 -44.00
C PRO A 7 -14.11 -22.12 -43.88
N PHE A 8 -14.83 -21.00 -44.05
CA PHE A 8 -14.21 -19.66 -43.89
C PHE A 8 -14.98 -18.69 -42.97
N HIS A 9 -16.15 -19.07 -42.45
CA HIS A 9 -16.95 -18.18 -41.59
C HIS A 9 -16.66 -18.27 -40.09
N VAL A 10 -15.89 -19.26 -39.64
CA VAL A 10 -15.58 -19.41 -38.20
C VAL A 10 -14.41 -18.49 -37.78
N PHE A 11 -13.54 -18.10 -38.71
CA PHE A 11 -12.42 -17.19 -38.41
C PHE A 11 -12.90 -15.75 -38.16
N TRP A 12 -13.93 -15.30 -38.87
CA TRP A 12 -14.47 -13.93 -38.70
C TRP A 12 -15.29 -13.75 -37.42
N THR A 13 -15.78 -14.84 -36.82
CA THR A 13 -16.53 -14.82 -35.56
C THR A 13 -15.60 -14.75 -34.34
N VAL A 14 -14.35 -15.22 -34.44
CA VAL A 14 -13.34 -15.04 -33.38
C VAL A 14 -12.63 -13.68 -33.49
N LEU A 15 -12.57 -13.07 -34.67
CA LEU A 15 -12.03 -11.70 -34.82
C LEU A 15 -13.03 -10.60 -34.38
N HIS A 16 -14.32 -10.91 -34.24
CA HIS A 16 -15.35 -9.97 -33.77
C HIS A 16 -15.84 -10.22 -32.34
N CYS A 17 -15.27 -11.21 -31.64
CA CYS A 17 -15.60 -11.52 -30.25
C CYS A 17 -14.34 -11.53 -29.38
N ASN A 18 -13.61 -10.41 -29.38
CA ASN A 18 -12.78 -10.06 -28.23
C ASN A 18 -12.96 -8.58 -27.85
N ARG A 19 -14.22 -8.14 -27.88
CA ARG A 19 -14.64 -6.93 -27.17
C ARG A 19 -14.85 -7.30 -25.71
N ILE A 20 -13.74 -7.59 -25.02
CA ILE A 20 -13.74 -7.57 -23.56
C ILE A 20 -14.25 -6.20 -23.17
N SER A 21 -15.41 -6.21 -22.52
CA SER A 21 -15.99 -5.08 -21.82
C SER A 21 -15.09 -4.73 -20.65
N TYR A 22 -13.97 -4.06 -20.95
CA TYR A 22 -13.31 -3.21 -19.97
C TYR A 22 -14.28 -2.06 -19.75
N ASN A 23 -14.98 -2.09 -18.62
CA ASN A 23 -15.75 -0.94 -18.15
C ASN A 23 -14.89 0.29 -18.32
N ALA A 24 -15.41 1.23 -19.10
CA ALA A 24 -14.73 2.42 -19.57
C ALA A 24 -13.86 3.02 -18.48
N LEU A 25 -12.55 2.80 -18.60
CA LEU A 25 -11.58 3.74 -18.07
C LEU A 25 -12.02 5.07 -18.68
N ASP A 26 -12.43 5.96 -17.79
CA ASP A 26 -12.91 7.29 -18.03
C ASP A 26 -11.82 8.11 -18.74
N LEU A 27 -11.71 7.89 -20.06
CA LEU A 27 -10.81 8.59 -20.96
C LEU A 27 -11.19 10.06 -21.13
N LYS A 28 -12.24 10.55 -20.45
CA LYS A 28 -12.52 11.99 -20.35
C LYS A 28 -11.48 12.73 -19.52
N ASN A 29 -10.71 12.04 -18.70
CA ASN A 29 -9.62 12.64 -17.94
C ASN A 29 -8.27 12.61 -18.67
N LEU A 30 -8.24 12.15 -19.92
CA LEU A 30 -7.06 12.24 -20.79
C LEU A 30 -7.16 13.44 -21.73
N SER A 31 -7.52 14.61 -21.20
CA SER A 31 -7.00 15.84 -21.76
C SER A 31 -5.50 15.91 -21.42
N ILE A 32 -4.68 15.11 -22.11
CA ILE A 32 -3.28 15.50 -22.31
C ILE A 32 -3.32 16.69 -23.27
N SER A 33 -3.71 17.81 -22.66
CA SER A 33 -3.54 19.15 -23.16
C SER A 33 -2.07 19.27 -23.54
N GLN A 34 -1.80 19.37 -24.83
CA GLN A 34 -0.58 19.94 -25.37
C GLN A 34 -0.52 21.42 -24.97
N GLY A 35 -0.32 21.67 -23.67
CA GLY A 35 -0.39 22.99 -23.06
C GLY A 35 -0.03 22.89 -21.58
N ASN A 36 1.19 23.32 -21.28
CA ASN A 36 1.78 23.54 -19.95
C ASN A 36 2.26 22.30 -19.19
N TYR A 37 3.41 21.79 -19.62
CA TYR A 37 4.24 20.82 -18.87
C TYR A 37 4.57 21.25 -17.43
N HIS A 38 4.50 22.55 -17.11
CA HIS A 38 4.68 23.04 -15.75
C HIS A 38 3.55 22.62 -14.80
N ASP A 39 2.30 22.59 -15.28
CA ASP A 39 1.14 22.36 -14.41
C ASP A 39 0.95 20.87 -14.08
N THR A 40 1.31 19.99 -15.03
CA THR A 40 1.21 18.54 -14.86
C THR A 40 2.31 17.98 -13.96
N LEU A 41 3.54 18.50 -14.04
CA LEU A 41 4.64 18.10 -13.16
C LEU A 41 4.40 18.56 -11.71
N ILE A 42 3.86 19.76 -11.50
CA ILE A 42 3.51 20.26 -10.16
C ILE A 42 2.37 19.43 -9.56
N GLN A 43 1.35 19.05 -10.33
CA GLN A 43 0.30 18.15 -9.85
C GLN A 43 0.80 16.74 -9.53
N ALA A 44 1.68 16.19 -10.38
CA ALA A 44 2.24 14.85 -10.16
C ALA A 44 3.11 14.81 -8.90
N LEU A 45 3.99 15.81 -8.69
CA LEU A 45 4.81 15.91 -7.48
C LEU A 45 3.97 16.12 -6.23
N SER A 46 2.92 16.95 -6.28
CA SER A 46 2.01 17.17 -5.15
C SER A 46 1.25 15.89 -4.77
N ARG A 47 0.78 15.11 -5.76
CA ARG A 47 0.13 13.81 -5.50
C ARG A 47 1.10 12.77 -4.95
N ASN A 48 2.34 12.77 -5.42
CA ASN A 48 3.33 11.80 -4.96
C ASN A 48 3.85 12.17 -3.56
N GLY A 49 3.96 13.46 -3.23
CA GLY A 49 4.42 13.94 -1.93
C GLY A 49 3.56 13.42 -0.77
N THR A 50 2.23 13.43 -0.92
CA THR A 50 1.31 12.88 0.09
C THR A 50 1.37 11.36 0.18
N GLY A 51 1.56 10.69 -0.97
CA GLY A 51 1.73 9.23 -1.04
C GLY A 51 3.02 8.77 -0.37
N VAL A 52 4.14 9.44 -0.65
CA VAL A 52 5.45 9.15 -0.05
C VAL A 52 5.43 9.40 1.46
N ALA A 53 4.86 10.52 1.92
CA ALA A 53 4.75 10.80 3.36
C ALA A 53 3.93 9.72 4.10
N THR A 54 2.85 9.24 3.47
CA THR A 54 2.05 8.14 4.01
C THR A 54 2.84 6.84 4.02
N ALA A 55 3.45 6.44 2.90
CA ALA A 55 4.25 5.23 2.83
C ALA A 55 5.39 5.21 3.85
N LEU A 56 6.08 6.34 4.06
CA LEU A 56 7.14 6.46 5.06
C LEU A 56 6.61 6.26 6.48
N ARG A 57 5.47 6.88 6.81
CA ARG A 57 4.82 6.68 8.12
C ARG A 57 4.46 5.22 8.35
N GLU A 58 3.83 4.58 7.37
CA GLU A 58 3.46 3.16 7.43
C GLU A 58 4.70 2.26 7.61
N THR A 59 5.77 2.54 6.87
CA THR A 59 7.03 1.79 6.96
C THR A 59 7.68 1.95 8.33
N ARG A 60 7.67 3.17 8.89
CA ARG A 60 8.20 3.44 10.24
C ARG A 60 7.38 2.75 11.33
N PHE A 61 6.05 2.77 11.20
CA PHE A 61 5.18 2.02 12.12
C PHE A 61 5.45 0.51 12.05
N ALA A 62 5.58 -0.05 10.84
CA ALA A 62 5.95 -1.46 10.65
C ALA A 62 7.34 -1.79 11.22
N ALA A 63 8.31 -0.88 11.11
CA ALA A 63 9.62 -1.03 11.73
C ALA A 63 9.53 -1.08 13.26
N ALA A 64 8.67 -0.26 13.88
CA ALA A 64 8.40 -0.34 15.32
C ALA A 64 7.83 -1.70 15.74
N VAL A 65 6.87 -2.23 14.97
CA VAL A 65 6.30 -3.58 15.20
C VAL A 65 7.38 -4.66 15.09
N ALA A 66 8.23 -4.60 14.05
CA ALA A 66 9.29 -5.56 13.84
C ALA A 66 10.36 -5.51 14.94
N GLY A 67 10.77 -4.32 15.36
CA GLY A 67 11.70 -4.12 16.46
C GLY A 67 11.13 -4.63 17.78
N PHE A 68 9.86 -4.33 18.08
CA PHE A 68 9.16 -4.89 19.23
C PHE A 68 9.12 -6.42 19.21
N ALA A 69 8.80 -7.02 18.06
CA ALA A 69 8.79 -8.48 17.92
C ALA A 69 10.18 -9.11 18.12
N GLU A 70 11.26 -8.42 17.75
CA GLU A 70 12.62 -8.88 18.04
C GLU A 70 12.97 -8.81 19.53
N LEU A 71 12.53 -7.76 20.23
CA LEU A 71 12.68 -7.66 21.69
C LEU A 71 11.98 -8.81 22.41
N LEU A 72 10.75 -9.15 22.00
CA LEU A 72 10.01 -10.29 22.55
C LEU A 72 10.69 -11.64 22.30
N ARG A 73 11.48 -11.77 21.23
CA ARG A 73 12.26 -12.98 20.94
C ARG A 73 13.55 -13.10 21.76
N GLY A 74 13.82 -12.16 22.66
CA GLY A 74 15.02 -12.12 23.48
C GLY A 74 16.10 -11.18 22.96
N GLY A 75 15.79 -10.34 21.96
CA GLY A 75 16.59 -9.19 21.57
C GLY A 75 18.01 -9.46 21.08
N LYS A 76 18.28 -10.67 20.58
CA LYS A 76 19.64 -11.11 20.19
C LYS A 76 20.30 -10.18 19.16
N TYR A 77 19.51 -9.61 18.24
CA TYR A 77 20.02 -8.72 17.20
C TYR A 77 19.52 -7.27 17.34
N SER A 78 19.00 -6.92 18.51
CA SER A 78 18.42 -5.58 18.76
C SER A 78 19.47 -4.47 18.84
N GLY A 79 20.70 -4.78 19.24
CA GLY A 79 21.72 -3.75 19.48
C GLY A 79 21.23 -2.73 20.51
N ASP A 80 21.22 -1.46 20.13
CA ASP A 80 20.72 -0.36 20.98
C ASP A 80 19.19 -0.22 20.96
N TRP A 81 18.46 -1.13 20.30
CA TRP A 81 17.00 -1.08 20.25
C TRP A 81 16.39 -1.56 21.57
N ASP A 82 15.46 -0.78 22.12
CA ASP A 82 14.77 -1.04 23.38
C ASP A 82 13.25 -0.78 23.24
N TYR A 83 12.51 -1.07 24.31
CA TYR A 83 11.05 -0.89 24.32
C TYR A 83 10.65 0.58 24.18
N ASP A 84 11.44 1.51 24.72
CA ASP A 84 11.21 2.96 24.61
C ASP A 84 11.27 3.44 23.16
N LYS A 85 12.31 3.05 22.42
CA LYS A 85 12.46 3.38 20.99
C LYS A 85 11.34 2.78 20.14
N ALA A 86 10.92 1.56 20.46
CA ALA A 86 9.77 0.94 19.80
C ALA A 86 8.47 1.72 20.08
N LEU A 87 8.28 2.16 21.33
CA LEU A 87 7.13 2.93 21.77
C LEU A 87 7.07 4.32 21.11
N GLU A 88 8.18 5.04 21.12
CA GLU A 88 8.34 6.35 20.48
C GLU A 88 8.03 6.27 18.99
N LEU A 89 8.70 5.35 18.27
CA LEU A 89 8.52 5.20 16.83
C LEU A 89 7.07 4.82 16.46
N ALA A 90 6.42 3.96 17.26
CA ALA A 90 5.03 3.58 17.06
C ALA A 90 4.07 4.75 17.31
N GLN A 91 4.31 5.58 18.33
CA GLN A 91 3.48 6.74 18.65
C GLN A 91 3.59 7.83 17.58
N GLU A 92 4.80 8.18 17.17
CA GLU A 92 5.06 9.18 16.12
C GLU A 92 4.41 8.79 14.79
N ASN A 93 4.37 7.50 14.49
CA ASN A 93 3.90 6.98 13.20
C ASN A 93 2.53 6.29 13.29
N ARG A 94 1.80 6.52 14.39
CA ARG A 94 0.46 5.93 14.59
C ARG A 94 -0.49 6.33 13.45
N GLY A 95 -0.52 7.60 13.06
CA GLY A 95 -1.47 8.09 12.06
C GLY A 95 -2.93 7.94 12.51
N ASP A 96 -3.86 7.91 11.54
CA ASP A 96 -5.27 7.68 11.82
C ASP A 96 -5.50 6.24 12.28
N ASP A 97 -6.24 6.09 13.38
CA ASP A 97 -6.52 4.80 14.00
C ASP A 97 -8.03 4.67 14.34
N PRO A 98 -8.91 4.54 13.33
CA PRO A 98 -10.36 4.53 13.56
C PRO A 98 -10.84 3.34 14.41
N TYR A 99 -10.07 2.25 14.41
CA TYR A 99 -10.40 1.00 15.10
C TYR A 99 -9.57 0.78 16.36
N GLY A 100 -8.63 1.67 16.68
CA GLY A 100 -7.79 1.59 17.89
C GLY A 100 -6.63 0.58 17.85
N TYR A 101 -6.45 -0.18 16.78
CA TYR A 101 -5.44 -1.26 16.72
C TYR A 101 -4.02 -0.76 16.91
N ARG A 102 -3.70 0.43 16.41
CA ARG A 102 -2.35 1.00 16.55
C ARG A 102 -2.12 1.50 17.97
N SER A 103 -3.16 2.03 18.60
CA SER A 103 -3.14 2.43 20.01
C SER A 103 -3.05 1.23 20.95
N GLU A 104 -3.64 0.09 20.59
CA GLU A 104 -3.48 -1.17 21.32
C GLU A 104 -2.04 -1.70 21.25
N LEU A 105 -1.37 -1.60 20.09
CA LEU A 105 0.06 -1.93 19.99
C LEU A 105 0.89 -1.09 20.98
N VAL A 106 0.66 0.22 21.02
CA VAL A 106 1.36 1.14 21.94
C VAL A 106 1.16 0.72 23.40
N GLN A 107 -0.06 0.30 23.78
CA GLN A 107 -0.33 -0.23 25.11
C GLN A 107 0.36 -1.56 25.38
N LEU A 108 0.41 -2.45 24.39
CA LEU A 108 1.10 -3.75 24.50
C LEU A 108 2.60 -3.57 24.71
N ILE A 109 3.24 -2.63 24.01
CA ILE A 109 4.66 -2.32 24.18
C ILE A 109 4.94 -1.88 25.63
N ARG A 110 4.15 -0.95 26.18
CA ARG A 110 4.28 -0.52 27.59
C ARG A 110 4.10 -1.66 28.58
N LYS A 111 3.12 -2.53 28.35
CA LYS A 111 2.90 -3.70 29.22
C LYS A 111 4.09 -4.66 29.17
N ALA A 112 4.65 -4.89 27.99
CA ALA A 112 5.81 -5.74 27.81
C ALA A 112 7.07 -5.14 28.47
N GLU A 113 7.27 -3.83 28.37
CA GLU A 113 8.35 -3.11 29.05
C GLU A 113 8.32 -3.33 30.57
N ILE A 114 7.14 -3.11 31.19
CA ILE A 114 6.94 -3.35 32.63
C ILE A 114 7.19 -4.82 32.97
N ALA A 115 6.70 -5.75 32.15
CA ALA A 115 6.86 -7.18 32.38
C ALA A 115 8.32 -7.67 32.21
N ALA A 116 9.09 -7.05 31.32
CA ALA A 116 10.50 -7.37 31.09
C ALA A 116 11.43 -6.78 32.15
N GLY A 117 11.00 -5.71 32.84
CA GLY A 117 11.73 -5.10 33.95
C GLY A 117 11.49 -5.75 35.32
N MET A 118 10.57 -6.72 35.41
CA MET A 118 10.30 -7.53 36.61
C MET A 118 11.17 -8.79 36.64
#